data_AF-A0A257YKR3-F1
#
_entry.id   AF-A0A257YKR3-F1
#
_cell.length_a   1.000
_cell.length_b   1.000
_cell.length_c   1.000
_cell.angle_alpha   90.00
_cell.angle_beta   90.00
_cell.angle_gamma   90.00
#
_symmetry.space_group_name_H-M   'P 1'
#
loop_
_entity.id
_entity.type
_entity.pdbx_description
1 polymer ?
#
loop_
_entity_poly.entity_id
_entity_poly.type
_entity_poly.pdbx_seq_one_letter_code
_entity_poly.pdbx_strand_id
1 'polypeptide(L)'
;MTPRFNSRPAAWTREQLYGHADGYLAALAARDVSRLPLAEQVVFTENNVQLMLGDGLWHTVSAVRPGYDLKIADVQTGQVAWFGIVEEHGHPSVMALRLALAGDRIAEIETIVCRKVDFSPFPSTETYLAPRPLMLADVSEAERRPRERLVAIADGYFDTLQLNDGQLFTEFTDDCDRIENGLQTTNTAIDGYPIAALGCADQFRLGQYVYDDRLRGRRFPLIDEEKGIVLAGGFIDHAGKVVDITWTDGTTRVKSPFFYPHSFVLLEMFKIVGGKIAAVEAVFVTVPYNMPSPWDN
;
A
#
# COMPACT_ATOMS: atom_id res chain seq x y z
N MET A 1 37.61 -6.75 -34.00
CA MET A 1 36.73 -5.61 -33.69
C MET A 1 35.70 -6.11 -32.68
N THR A 2 35.89 -5.78 -31.41
CA THR A 2 35.01 -6.19 -30.31
C THR A 2 33.85 -5.19 -30.22
N PRO A 3 32.57 -5.59 -30.28
CA PRO A 3 31.49 -4.65 -30.02
C PRO A 3 31.46 -4.39 -28.52
N ARG A 4 31.76 -3.15 -28.12
CA ARG A 4 31.39 -2.62 -26.80
C ARG A 4 29.88 -2.39 -26.80
N PHE A 5 29.11 -3.30 -26.24
CA PHE A 5 27.75 -2.99 -25.80
C PHE A 5 27.81 -2.37 -24.41
N ASN A 6 28.27 -1.12 -24.35
CA ASN A 6 28.00 -0.23 -23.23
C ASN A 6 26.75 0.59 -23.57
N SER A 7 25.59 -0.06 -23.52
CA SER A 7 24.32 0.65 -23.36
C SER A 7 23.74 0.18 -22.04
N ARG A 8 24.08 0.90 -20.97
CA ARG A 8 23.27 0.88 -19.74
C ARG A 8 21.82 1.13 -20.22
N PRO A 9 20.84 0.26 -19.95
CA PRO A 9 19.46 0.52 -20.35
C PRO A 9 19.09 1.92 -19.86
N ALA A 10 18.38 2.68 -20.69
CA ALA A 10 17.96 4.03 -20.32
C ALA A 10 17.25 3.93 -18.96
N ALA A 11 17.77 4.65 -17.96
CA ALA A 11 17.08 4.76 -16.69
C ALA A 11 15.72 5.40 -16.97
N TRP A 12 14.64 4.79 -16.47
CA TRP A 12 13.32 5.40 -16.54
C TRP A 12 13.36 6.76 -15.84
N THR A 13 12.66 7.75 -16.37
CA THR A 13 12.40 8.99 -15.61
C THR A 13 11.09 8.86 -14.83
N ARG A 14 10.94 9.68 -13.79
CA ARG A 14 9.70 9.78 -13.03
C ARG A 14 8.53 10.18 -13.93
N GLU A 15 8.73 11.14 -14.85
CA GLU A 15 7.65 11.55 -15.77
C GLU A 15 7.21 10.42 -16.70
N GLN A 16 8.15 9.61 -17.20
CA GLN A 16 7.82 8.45 -18.04
C GLN A 16 6.97 7.45 -17.27
N LEU A 17 7.39 7.11 -16.05
CA LEU A 17 6.68 6.18 -15.18
C LEU A 17 5.29 6.69 -14.80
N TYR A 18 5.16 7.97 -14.46
CA TYR A 18 3.85 8.58 -14.19
C TYR A 18 2.97 8.58 -15.45
N GLY A 19 3.54 8.83 -16.63
CA GLY A 19 2.82 8.72 -17.90
C GLY A 19 2.26 7.31 -18.17
N HIS A 20 2.95 6.25 -17.74
CA HIS A 20 2.41 4.89 -17.80
C HIS A 20 1.25 4.67 -16.83
N ALA A 21 1.32 5.20 -15.61
CA ALA A 21 0.20 5.15 -14.68
C ALA A 21 -1.02 5.92 -15.21
N ASP A 22 -0.81 7.13 -15.73
CA ASP A 22 -1.87 7.96 -16.34
C ASP A 22 -2.49 7.27 -17.56
N GLY A 23 -1.66 6.68 -18.44
CA GLY A 23 -2.12 5.90 -19.58
C GLY A 23 -2.94 4.67 -19.16
N TYR A 24 -2.52 3.99 -18.08
CA TYR A 24 -3.26 2.86 -17.52
C TYR A 24 -4.63 3.28 -16.99
N LEU A 25 -4.68 4.33 -16.16
CA LEU A 25 -5.93 4.85 -15.60
C LEU A 25 -6.88 5.34 -16.68
N ALA A 26 -6.36 5.98 -17.74
CA ALA A 26 -7.15 6.42 -18.89
C ALA A 26 -7.69 5.25 -19.72
N ALA A 27 -6.94 4.16 -19.84
CA ALA A 27 -7.40 2.93 -20.50
C ALA A 27 -8.45 2.19 -19.65
N LEU A 28 -8.25 2.13 -18.33
CA LEU A 28 -9.19 1.56 -17.36
C LEU A 28 -10.53 2.28 -17.40
N ALA A 29 -10.53 3.63 -17.32
CA ALA A 29 -11.74 4.44 -17.42
C ALA A 29 -12.50 4.24 -18.75
N ALA A 30 -11.77 3.96 -19.84
CA ALA A 30 -12.35 3.65 -21.14
C ALA A 30 -12.72 2.17 -21.32
N ARG A 31 -12.37 1.31 -20.36
CA ARG A 31 -12.48 -0.16 -20.43
C ARG A 31 -11.84 -0.76 -21.68
N ASP A 32 -10.72 -0.18 -22.12
CA ASP A 32 -10.06 -0.55 -23.38
C ASP A 32 -8.59 -0.91 -23.14
N VAL A 33 -8.36 -2.21 -22.92
CA VAL A 33 -7.03 -2.80 -22.72
C VAL A 33 -6.11 -2.61 -23.94
N SER A 34 -6.67 -2.50 -25.15
CA SER A 34 -5.86 -2.38 -26.38
C SER A 34 -5.05 -1.08 -26.46
N ARG A 35 -5.38 -0.10 -25.60
CA ARG A 35 -4.65 1.17 -25.45
C ARG A 35 -3.36 1.04 -24.66
N LEU A 36 -3.11 -0.09 -24.01
CA LEU A 36 -1.95 -0.29 -23.15
C LEU A 36 -0.73 -0.79 -23.93
N PRO A 37 0.48 -0.26 -23.69
CA PRO A 37 1.71 -0.84 -24.21
C PRO A 37 2.08 -2.07 -23.37
N LEU A 38 1.48 -3.22 -23.67
CA LEU A 38 1.69 -4.45 -22.91
C LEU A 38 2.95 -5.19 -23.37
N ALA A 39 3.63 -5.86 -22.43
CA ALA A 39 4.67 -6.84 -22.72
C ALA A 39 4.04 -8.09 -23.36
N GLU A 40 4.86 -8.97 -23.94
CA GLU A 40 4.36 -10.23 -24.52
C GLU A 40 3.70 -11.12 -23.46
N GLN A 41 4.22 -11.09 -22.23
CA GLN A 41 3.65 -11.76 -21.07
C GLN A 41 3.33 -10.71 -20.01
N VAL A 42 2.09 -10.75 -19.51
CA VAL A 42 1.61 -9.84 -18.47
C VAL A 42 1.03 -10.63 -17.32
N VAL A 43 1.46 -10.32 -16.11
CA VAL A 43 0.82 -10.78 -14.87
C VAL A 43 -0.12 -9.69 -14.39
N PHE A 44 -1.41 -10.00 -14.30
CA PHE A 44 -2.43 -9.10 -13.78
C PHE A 44 -3.13 -9.73 -12.59
N THR A 45 -3.19 -9.00 -11.46
CA THR A 45 -3.93 -9.42 -10.28
C THR A 45 -4.86 -8.33 -9.78
N GLU A 46 -6.06 -8.71 -9.38
CA GLU A 46 -6.98 -7.87 -8.60
C GLU A 46 -7.28 -8.58 -7.27
N ASN A 47 -7.13 -7.89 -6.15
CA ASN A 47 -7.42 -8.41 -4.80
C ASN A 47 -6.79 -9.79 -4.56
N ASN A 48 -5.51 -9.93 -4.93
CA ASN A 48 -4.72 -11.15 -4.79
C ASN A 48 -5.16 -12.35 -5.64
N VAL A 49 -6.02 -12.15 -6.64
CA VAL A 49 -6.40 -13.17 -7.63
C VAL A 49 -5.76 -12.82 -8.96
N GLN A 50 -5.01 -13.75 -9.55
CA GLN A 50 -4.54 -13.58 -10.92
C GLN A 50 -5.70 -13.74 -11.90
N LEU A 51 -5.89 -12.74 -12.76
CA LEU A 51 -6.99 -12.66 -13.71
C LEU A 51 -6.46 -12.46 -15.14
N MET A 52 -7.34 -12.67 -16.13
CA MET A 52 -7.08 -12.17 -17.48
C MET A 52 -7.23 -10.66 -17.48
N LEU A 53 -6.30 -9.95 -18.12
CA LEU A 53 -6.39 -8.50 -18.24
C LEU A 53 -7.64 -8.12 -19.07
N GLY A 54 -8.47 -7.24 -18.52
CA GLY A 54 -9.79 -6.89 -19.07
C GLY A 54 -10.97 -7.51 -18.31
N ASP A 55 -10.73 -8.37 -17.33
CA ASP A 55 -11.72 -8.91 -16.40
C ASP A 55 -11.78 -8.08 -15.09
N GLY A 56 -12.65 -8.44 -14.15
CA GLY A 56 -12.77 -7.83 -12.83
C GLY A 56 -13.25 -6.38 -12.90
N LEU A 57 -12.51 -5.47 -12.26
CA LEU A 57 -12.76 -4.03 -12.26
C LEU A 57 -12.94 -3.46 -13.67
N TRP A 58 -12.27 -4.03 -14.69
CA TRP A 58 -12.42 -3.58 -16.07
C TRP A 58 -13.86 -3.70 -16.61
N HIS A 59 -14.66 -4.63 -16.08
CA HIS A 59 -16.08 -4.79 -16.46
C HIS A 59 -17.02 -3.80 -15.75
N THR A 60 -16.64 -3.31 -14.58
CA THR A 60 -17.52 -2.55 -13.68
C THR A 60 -17.15 -1.07 -13.57
N VAL A 61 -15.89 -0.72 -13.81
CA VAL A 61 -15.37 0.65 -13.65
C VAL A 61 -16.14 1.67 -14.50
N SER A 62 -16.74 2.67 -13.88
CA SER A 62 -17.45 3.76 -14.56
C SER A 62 -16.64 5.05 -14.59
N ALA A 63 -15.70 5.24 -13.67
CA ALA A 63 -14.85 6.41 -13.61
C ALA A 63 -13.57 6.17 -12.79
N VAL A 64 -12.57 7.01 -13.04
CA VAL A 64 -11.45 7.28 -12.11
C VAL A 64 -11.68 8.69 -11.58
N ARG A 65 -11.84 8.85 -10.26
CA ARG A 65 -12.15 10.18 -9.70
C ARG A 65 -10.93 11.09 -9.77
N PRO A 66 -11.08 12.34 -10.23
CA PRO A 66 -10.03 13.34 -10.07
C PRO A 66 -9.93 13.78 -8.59
N GLY A 67 -8.72 14.06 -8.10
CA GLY A 67 -8.51 14.70 -6.79
C GLY A 67 -7.50 13.97 -5.91
N TYR A 68 -7.63 12.65 -5.77
CA TYR A 68 -6.66 11.82 -5.07
C TYR A 68 -5.72 11.15 -6.07
N ASP A 69 -4.57 11.78 -6.29
CA ASP A 69 -3.56 11.36 -7.28
C ASP A 69 -2.20 11.14 -6.61
N LEU A 70 -2.10 10.15 -5.72
CA LEU A 70 -0.85 9.84 -5.03
C LEU A 70 -0.02 8.87 -5.88
N LYS A 71 1.05 9.38 -6.49
CA LYS A 71 1.99 8.59 -7.29
C LYS A 71 3.39 8.56 -6.68
N ILE A 72 4.04 7.41 -6.83
CA ILE A 72 5.48 7.22 -6.54
C ILE A 72 6.10 6.40 -7.66
N ALA A 73 7.41 6.58 -7.88
CA ALA A 73 8.12 5.95 -8.98
C ALA A 73 9.50 5.47 -8.53
N ASP A 74 9.83 4.25 -8.95
CA ASP A 74 11.16 3.68 -8.81
C ASP A 74 11.84 3.66 -10.18
N VAL A 75 12.63 4.69 -10.42
CA VAL A 75 13.38 4.90 -11.67
C VAL A 75 14.47 3.85 -11.90
N GLN A 76 14.89 3.13 -10.85
CA GLN A 76 15.93 2.10 -10.96
C GLN A 76 15.35 0.78 -11.47
N THR A 77 14.13 0.45 -11.06
CA THR A 77 13.50 -0.85 -11.36
C THR A 77 12.31 -0.76 -12.32
N GLY A 78 11.92 0.45 -12.75
CA GLY A 78 10.86 0.64 -13.74
C GLY A 78 9.49 0.40 -13.16
N GLN A 79 9.25 0.82 -11.91
CA GLN A 79 7.99 0.60 -11.21
C GLN A 79 7.29 1.93 -10.94
N VAL A 80 5.97 1.92 -11.03
CA VAL A 80 5.12 3.06 -10.63
C VAL A 80 3.93 2.56 -9.83
N ALA A 81 3.55 3.33 -8.82
CA ALA A 81 2.33 3.06 -8.08
C ALA A 81 1.43 4.29 -8.02
N TRP A 82 0.13 4.04 -7.90
CA TRP A 82 -0.91 5.05 -7.80
C TRP A 82 -1.95 4.63 -6.78
N PHE A 83 -2.24 5.50 -5.82
CA PHE A 83 -3.35 5.35 -4.89
C PHE A 83 -4.40 6.45 -5.16
N GLY A 84 -5.67 6.07 -5.18
CA GLY A 84 -6.76 7.00 -5.38
C GLY A 84 -8.13 6.32 -5.37
N ILE A 85 -9.10 6.91 -6.07
CA ILE A 85 -10.49 6.42 -6.09
C ILE A 85 -10.93 6.06 -7.51
N VAL A 86 -11.49 4.85 -7.65
CA VAL A 86 -12.24 4.43 -8.83
C VAL A 86 -13.71 4.32 -8.48
N GLU A 87 -14.59 4.39 -9.48
CA GLU A 87 -16.01 4.12 -9.30
C GLU A 87 -16.43 2.91 -10.11
N GLU A 88 -17.32 2.09 -9.56
CA GLU A 88 -17.99 0.99 -10.22
C GLU A 88 -19.49 1.29 -10.28
N HIS A 89 -19.99 1.62 -11.46
CA HIS A 89 -21.38 2.06 -11.66
C HIS A 89 -21.82 3.19 -10.70
N GLY A 90 -20.93 4.15 -10.44
CA GLY A 90 -21.17 5.27 -9.51
C GLY A 90 -20.92 4.96 -8.03
N HIS A 91 -20.53 3.73 -7.69
CA HIS A 91 -20.12 3.36 -6.33
C HIS A 91 -18.61 3.49 -6.18
N PRO A 92 -18.10 4.38 -5.30
CA PRO A 92 -16.67 4.59 -5.16
C PRO A 92 -15.97 3.53 -4.32
N SER A 93 -14.74 3.25 -4.72
CA SER A 93 -13.83 2.30 -4.09
C SER A 93 -12.42 2.91 -4.04
N VAL A 94 -11.71 2.69 -2.94
CA VAL A 94 -10.29 3.09 -2.83
C VAL A 94 -9.45 2.04 -3.55
N MET A 95 -8.53 2.48 -4.40
CA MET A 95 -7.70 1.59 -5.21
C MET A 95 -6.23 1.91 -5.02
N ALA A 96 -5.43 0.88 -4.77
CA ALA A 96 -3.99 0.87 -4.94
C ALA A 96 -3.63 0.13 -6.22
N LEU A 97 -2.77 0.73 -7.03
CA LEU A 97 -2.22 0.18 -8.26
C LEU A 97 -0.70 0.17 -8.17
N ARG A 98 -0.07 -0.91 -8.63
CA ARG A 98 1.35 -0.99 -8.97
C ARG A 98 1.50 -1.52 -10.39
N LEU A 99 2.36 -0.87 -11.17
CA LEU A 99 2.80 -1.32 -12.49
C LEU A 99 4.31 -1.56 -12.48
N ALA A 100 4.75 -2.68 -13.05
CA ALA A 100 6.15 -2.90 -13.41
C ALA A 100 6.33 -2.88 -14.92
N LEU A 101 7.39 -2.21 -15.38
CA LEU A 101 7.75 -2.14 -16.79
C LEU A 101 8.90 -3.08 -17.15
N ALA A 102 8.79 -3.72 -18.31
CA ALA A 102 9.89 -4.35 -19.01
C ALA A 102 10.21 -3.52 -20.27
N GLY A 103 11.22 -2.65 -20.18
CA GLY A 103 11.44 -1.60 -21.18
C GLY A 103 10.35 -0.52 -21.11
N ASP A 104 9.67 -0.24 -22.22
CA ASP A 104 8.53 0.70 -22.30
C ASP A 104 7.17 0.00 -22.21
N ARG A 105 7.15 -1.29 -21.83
CA ARG A 105 5.95 -2.12 -21.81
C ARG A 105 5.58 -2.56 -20.41
N ILE A 106 4.29 -2.56 -20.10
CA ILE A 106 3.74 -3.03 -18.82
C ILE A 106 3.82 -4.57 -18.80
N ALA A 107 4.54 -5.11 -17.83
CA ALA A 107 4.72 -6.56 -17.63
C ALA A 107 4.00 -7.07 -16.37
N GLU A 108 3.81 -6.23 -15.36
CA GLU A 108 3.08 -6.57 -14.15
C GLU A 108 2.07 -5.48 -13.81
N ILE A 109 0.87 -5.90 -13.43
CA ILE A 109 -0.22 -5.05 -12.98
C ILE A 109 -0.77 -5.66 -11.70
N GLU A 110 -0.65 -4.94 -10.61
CA GLU A 110 -1.16 -5.35 -9.32
C GLU A 110 -2.14 -4.31 -8.78
N THR A 111 -3.36 -4.75 -8.51
CA THR A 111 -4.42 -3.87 -8.03
C THR A 111 -5.03 -4.43 -6.75
N ILE A 112 -5.16 -3.58 -5.73
CA ILE A 112 -6.04 -3.81 -4.58
C ILE A 112 -7.16 -2.78 -4.62
N VAL A 113 -8.41 -3.25 -4.61
CA VAL A 113 -9.63 -2.43 -4.67
C VAL A 113 -10.44 -2.68 -3.41
N CYS A 114 -10.48 -1.70 -2.51
CA CYS A 114 -11.28 -1.73 -1.29
C CYS A 114 -12.66 -1.12 -1.56
N ARG A 115 -13.69 -1.98 -1.59
CA ARG A 115 -15.08 -1.57 -1.79
C ARG A 115 -15.77 -1.43 -0.43
N LYS A 116 -16.70 -0.48 -0.32
CA LYS A 116 -17.49 -0.29 0.91
C LYS A 116 -18.38 -1.47 1.31
N VAL A 117 -18.71 -2.33 0.35
CA VAL A 117 -19.54 -3.52 0.56
C VAL A 117 -18.73 -4.72 1.04
N ASP A 118 -17.40 -4.65 0.95
CA ASP A 118 -16.52 -5.71 1.42
C ASP A 118 -16.41 -5.68 2.95
N PHE A 119 -16.05 -6.81 3.56
CA PHE A 119 -15.77 -6.90 5.00
C PHE A 119 -14.41 -6.27 5.40
N SER A 120 -13.81 -5.48 4.52
CA SER A 120 -12.53 -4.80 4.76
C SER A 120 -12.78 -3.58 5.67
N PRO A 121 -11.92 -3.33 6.67
CA PRO A 121 -12.13 -2.20 7.57
C PRO A 121 -11.80 -0.86 6.87
N PHE A 122 -12.40 0.19 7.43
CA PHE A 122 -12.10 1.59 7.12
C PHE A 122 -12.35 2.10 5.67
N PRO A 123 -13.27 1.56 4.86
CA PRO A 123 -13.49 2.07 3.51
C PRO A 123 -14.11 3.48 3.57
N SER A 124 -13.31 4.51 3.32
CA SER A 124 -13.74 5.91 3.38
C SER A 124 -13.32 6.66 2.12
N THR A 125 -14.31 6.96 1.27
CA THR A 125 -14.11 7.69 0.01
C THR A 125 -14.46 9.16 0.13
N GLU A 126 -15.20 9.55 1.17
CA GLU A 126 -15.66 10.92 1.42
C GLU A 126 -14.58 11.78 2.08
N THR A 127 -13.72 11.18 2.88
CA THR A 127 -12.60 11.86 3.55
C THR A 127 -11.32 11.86 2.73
N TYR A 128 -11.27 11.02 1.69
CA TYR A 128 -10.09 10.80 0.86
C TYR A 128 -10.08 11.77 -0.32
N LEU A 129 -9.83 13.05 -0.03
CA LEU A 129 -10.02 14.17 -0.96
C LEU A 129 -8.75 14.59 -1.72
N ALA A 130 -7.59 14.60 -1.05
CA ALA A 130 -6.31 14.93 -1.65
C ALA A 130 -5.16 14.25 -0.89
N PRO A 131 -4.05 13.88 -1.56
CA PRO A 131 -2.88 13.31 -0.89
C PRO A 131 -2.31 14.28 0.13
N ARG A 132 -1.81 13.75 1.25
CA ARG A 132 -1.12 14.57 2.25
C ARG A 132 0.09 15.25 1.61
N PRO A 133 0.32 16.56 1.83
CA PRO A 133 1.48 17.26 1.24
C PRO A 133 2.82 16.58 1.54
N LEU A 134 2.96 15.95 2.71
CA LEU A 134 4.15 15.19 3.10
C LEU A 134 4.43 13.99 2.17
N MET A 135 3.39 13.30 1.69
CA MET A 135 3.52 12.18 0.75
C MET A 135 4.01 12.67 -0.62
N LEU A 136 3.62 13.89 -1.02
CA LEU A 136 4.00 14.48 -2.30
C LEU A 136 5.38 15.16 -2.28
N ALA A 137 5.87 15.58 -1.11
CA ALA A 137 7.13 16.30 -0.99
C ALA A 137 8.35 15.39 -1.21
N ASP A 138 9.41 15.93 -1.79
CA ASP A 138 10.72 15.25 -1.82
C ASP A 138 11.37 15.32 -0.44
N VAL A 139 12.16 14.31 -0.09
CA VAL A 139 12.98 14.33 1.11
C VAL A 139 14.27 15.07 0.81
N SER A 140 14.75 15.91 1.74
CA SER A 140 16.02 16.61 1.57
C SER A 140 17.19 15.62 1.49
N GLU A 141 18.28 15.96 0.77
CA GLU A 141 19.43 15.05 0.64
C GLU A 141 20.01 14.58 1.98
N ALA A 142 20.00 15.45 3.00
CA ALA A 142 20.50 15.13 4.34
C ALA A 142 19.61 14.10 5.08
N GLU A 143 18.31 14.10 4.80
CA GLU A 143 17.32 13.24 5.45
C GLU A 143 17.05 11.96 4.65
N ARG A 144 17.39 11.92 3.35
CA ARG A 144 17.29 10.72 2.51
C ARG A 144 18.13 9.61 3.08
N ARG A 145 17.62 8.38 2.98
CA ARG A 145 18.34 7.16 3.36
C ARG A 145 18.57 6.30 2.10
N PRO A 146 19.65 5.50 2.05
CA PRO A 146 19.86 4.55 0.96
C PRO A 146 18.69 3.57 0.84
N ARG A 147 18.40 3.12 -0.39
CA ARG A 147 17.38 2.11 -0.72
C ARG A 147 17.25 0.96 0.28
N GLU A 148 18.35 0.27 0.59
CA GLU A 148 18.35 -0.87 1.53
C GLU A 148 17.91 -0.47 2.94
N ARG A 149 18.26 0.75 3.38
CA ARG A 149 17.84 1.26 4.68
C ARG A 149 16.35 1.63 4.68
N LEU A 150 15.83 2.16 3.58
CA LEU A 150 14.38 2.41 3.44
C LEU A 150 13.59 1.10 3.56
N VAL A 151 14.04 0.03 2.89
CA VAL A 151 13.44 -1.30 2.99
C VAL A 151 13.49 -1.82 4.43
N ALA A 152 14.65 -1.75 5.10
CA ALA A 152 14.78 -2.22 6.48
C ALA A 152 13.87 -1.46 7.47
N ILE A 153 13.64 -0.16 7.26
CA ILE A 153 12.74 0.65 8.10
C ILE A 153 11.28 0.26 7.86
N ALA A 154 10.88 0.04 6.60
CA ALA A 154 9.55 -0.42 6.24
C ALA A 154 9.28 -1.85 6.77
N ASP A 155 10.23 -2.77 6.66
CA ASP A 155 10.08 -4.11 7.23
C ASP A 155 10.02 -4.09 8.77
N GLY A 156 10.75 -3.18 9.41
CA GLY A 156 10.66 -2.95 10.85
C GLY A 156 9.27 -2.49 11.32
N TYR A 157 8.47 -1.85 10.46
CA TYR A 157 7.05 -1.58 10.74
C TYR A 157 6.28 -2.89 10.87
N PHE A 158 6.50 -3.81 9.93
CA PHE A 158 5.85 -5.11 9.95
C PHE A 158 6.28 -5.98 11.15
N ASP A 159 7.54 -5.88 11.59
CA ASP A 159 7.97 -6.51 12.84
C ASP A 159 7.28 -5.90 14.07
N THR A 160 7.13 -4.57 14.09
CA THR A 160 6.39 -3.84 15.14
C THR A 160 4.92 -4.23 15.22
N LEU A 161 4.30 -4.53 14.07
CA LEU A 161 2.92 -5.00 13.99
C LEU A 161 2.80 -6.46 14.44
N GLN A 162 3.64 -7.36 13.93
CA GLN A 162 3.57 -8.80 14.21
C GLN A 162 3.88 -9.15 15.66
N LEU A 163 4.80 -8.40 16.28
CA LEU A 163 5.27 -8.63 17.64
C LEU A 163 4.76 -7.54 18.58
N ASN A 164 3.49 -7.13 18.43
CA ASN A 164 2.99 -5.91 19.07
C ASN A 164 2.76 -6.04 20.60
N ASP A 165 3.86 -6.10 21.34
CA ASP A 165 3.94 -6.16 22.81
C ASP A 165 4.32 -4.82 23.45
N GLY A 166 4.33 -3.75 22.64
CA GLY A 166 4.75 -2.40 23.02
C GLY A 166 6.19 -2.05 22.60
N GLN A 167 7.01 -3.04 22.23
CA GLN A 167 8.31 -2.79 21.64
C GLN A 167 8.17 -2.30 20.19
N LEU A 168 8.96 -1.28 19.83
CA LEU A 168 9.07 -0.79 18.45
C LEU A 168 10.34 -1.34 17.80
N PHE A 169 10.21 -1.87 16.58
CA PHE A 169 11.31 -2.35 15.73
C PHE A 169 11.67 -1.37 14.62
N THR A 170 10.95 -0.25 14.55
CA THR A 170 11.24 0.91 13.72
C THR A 170 10.90 2.20 14.49
N GLU A 171 11.34 3.34 13.98
CA GLU A 171 11.06 4.64 14.60
C GLU A 171 10.04 5.42 13.78
N PHE A 172 9.25 6.24 14.45
CA PHE A 172 8.24 7.12 13.85
C PHE A 172 8.58 8.58 14.17
N THR A 173 8.20 9.50 13.29
CA THR A 173 8.15 10.91 13.67
C THR A 173 6.98 11.15 14.63
N ASP A 174 7.07 12.19 15.45
CA ASP A 174 6.04 12.50 16.46
C ASP A 174 4.69 12.86 15.80
N ASP A 175 4.73 13.36 14.56
CA ASP A 175 3.57 13.75 13.73
C ASP A 175 3.18 12.67 12.70
N CYS A 176 3.64 11.42 12.87
CA CYS A 176 3.25 10.33 11.99
C CYS A 176 1.74 10.15 11.98
N ASP A 177 1.16 10.22 10.78
CA ASP A 177 -0.22 9.77 10.54
C ASP A 177 -0.28 8.57 9.61
N ARG A 178 -1.34 7.78 9.81
CA ARG A 178 -1.72 6.66 8.98
C ARG A 178 -3.10 6.89 8.35
N ILE A 179 -3.19 6.61 7.05
CA ILE A 179 -4.45 6.51 6.31
C ILE A 179 -4.62 5.07 5.83
N GLU A 180 -5.75 4.45 6.16
CA GLU A 180 -6.08 3.07 5.79
C GLU A 180 -7.40 3.07 5.04
N ASN A 181 -7.40 2.55 3.80
CA ASN A 181 -8.58 2.50 2.92
C ASN A 181 -9.32 3.86 2.81
N GLY A 182 -8.56 4.95 2.88
CA GLY A 182 -9.01 6.33 2.77
C GLY A 182 -9.47 7.01 4.07
N LEU A 183 -9.48 6.29 5.20
CA LEU A 183 -9.76 6.85 6.53
C LEU A 183 -8.45 7.13 7.26
N GLN A 184 -8.31 8.32 7.84
CA GLN A 184 -7.21 8.59 8.78
C GLN A 184 -7.47 7.85 10.09
N THR A 185 -6.53 7.02 10.56
CA THR A 185 -6.68 6.15 11.73
C THR A 185 -5.74 6.54 12.88
N THR A 186 -5.18 7.74 12.85
CA THR A 186 -4.27 8.33 13.85
C THR A 186 -4.56 9.81 14.07
N ASN A 187 -4.22 10.32 15.26
CA ASN A 187 -4.36 11.73 15.64
C ASN A 187 -5.75 12.34 15.30
N THR A 188 -6.82 11.54 15.35
CA THR A 188 -8.18 11.95 15.00
C THR A 188 -9.22 11.31 15.91
N ALA A 189 -10.35 11.99 16.10
CA ALA A 189 -11.46 11.48 16.90
C ALA A 189 -12.47 10.74 16.01
N ILE A 190 -12.63 9.44 16.23
CA ILE A 190 -13.61 8.59 15.53
C ILE A 190 -14.52 7.95 16.58
N ASP A 191 -15.84 8.13 16.41
CA ASP A 191 -16.82 7.53 17.31
C ASP A 191 -16.72 6.00 17.27
N GLY A 192 -16.72 5.36 18.44
CA GLY A 192 -16.52 3.91 18.57
C GLY A 192 -15.09 3.41 18.28
N TYR A 193 -14.13 4.26 17.92
CA TYR A 193 -12.74 3.88 17.66
C TYR A 193 -11.75 4.82 18.37
N PRO A 194 -11.66 4.76 19.72
CA PRO A 194 -10.88 5.72 20.52
C PRO A 194 -9.37 5.66 20.26
N ILE A 195 -8.87 4.52 19.76
CA ILE A 195 -7.45 4.34 19.45
C ILE A 195 -6.97 5.31 18.35
N ALA A 196 -7.86 5.74 17.45
CA ALA A 196 -7.52 6.70 16.41
C ALA A 196 -7.05 8.06 16.96
N ALA A 197 -7.31 8.37 18.23
CA ALA A 197 -6.83 9.60 18.85
C ALA A 197 -5.30 9.60 19.09
N LEU A 198 -4.67 8.43 19.08
CA LEU A 198 -3.23 8.26 19.28
C LEU A 198 -2.48 8.35 17.94
N GLY A 199 -1.22 8.78 17.99
CA GLY A 199 -0.29 8.74 16.85
C GLY A 199 0.24 7.33 16.57
N CYS A 200 0.91 7.14 15.42
CA CYS A 200 1.40 5.83 14.96
C CYS A 200 2.15 5.04 16.06
N ALA A 201 3.19 5.65 16.64
CA ALA A 201 4.04 4.98 17.63
C ALA A 201 3.29 4.61 18.91
N ASP A 202 2.35 5.45 19.35
CA ASP A 202 1.64 5.25 20.61
C ASP A 202 0.60 4.13 20.50
N GLN A 203 -0.03 3.96 19.33
CA GLN A 203 -0.89 2.79 19.08
C GLN A 203 -0.10 1.48 19.19
N PHE A 204 1.13 1.44 18.64
CA PHE A 204 2.00 0.28 18.79
C PHE A 204 2.47 0.08 20.23
N ARG A 205 2.89 1.15 20.93
CA ARG A 205 3.31 1.07 22.34
C ARG A 205 2.22 0.53 23.24
N LEU A 206 0.95 0.83 22.93
CA LEU A 206 -0.21 0.34 23.67
C LEU A 206 -0.46 -1.18 23.50
N GLY A 207 0.10 -1.79 22.45
CA GLY A 207 -0.18 -3.19 22.11
C GLY A 207 -1.53 -3.38 21.42
N GLN A 208 -2.05 -2.35 20.73
CA GLN A 208 -3.35 -2.40 20.08
C GLN A 208 -3.46 -3.56 19.08
N TYR A 209 -2.38 -3.87 18.38
CA TYR A 209 -2.34 -4.82 17.26
C TYR A 209 -1.94 -6.22 17.67
N VAL A 210 -2.00 -6.56 18.96
CA VAL A 210 -1.64 -7.89 19.48
C VAL A 210 -2.47 -9.04 18.85
N TYR A 211 -3.57 -8.71 18.16
CA TYR A 211 -4.40 -9.65 17.41
C TYR A 211 -3.84 -9.99 16.00
N ASP A 212 -2.81 -9.29 15.52
CA ASP A 212 -2.15 -9.55 14.25
C ASP A 212 -1.13 -10.70 14.43
N ASP A 213 -1.46 -11.90 13.94
CA ASP A 213 -0.69 -13.11 14.25
C ASP A 213 0.60 -13.24 13.43
N ARG A 214 0.53 -12.97 12.12
CA ARG A 214 1.67 -13.15 11.21
C ARG A 214 1.61 -12.20 10.03
N LEU A 215 2.73 -11.52 9.78
CA LEU A 215 2.95 -10.72 8.59
C LEU A 215 3.81 -11.48 7.60
N ARG A 216 3.19 -12.04 6.57
CA ARG A 216 3.81 -12.96 5.60
C ARG A 216 3.83 -12.39 4.18
N GLY A 217 4.62 -13.01 3.31
CA GLY A 217 4.72 -12.60 1.89
C GLY A 217 5.20 -11.15 1.74
N ARG A 218 5.97 -10.66 2.72
CA ARG A 218 6.46 -9.28 2.76
C ARG A 218 7.39 -9.06 1.57
N ARG A 219 7.08 -8.06 0.75
CA ARG A 219 7.87 -7.65 -0.41
C ARG A 219 7.87 -6.14 -0.53
N PHE A 220 8.91 -5.60 -1.17
CA PHE A 220 9.13 -4.16 -1.31
C PHE A 220 9.40 -3.82 -2.78
N PRO A 221 8.38 -3.96 -3.67
CA PRO A 221 8.59 -3.94 -5.11
C PRO A 221 8.98 -2.57 -5.68
N LEU A 222 8.71 -1.47 -4.97
CA LEU A 222 8.97 -0.11 -5.45
C LEU A 222 9.59 0.71 -4.31
N ILE A 223 10.77 1.27 -4.56
CA ILE A 223 11.42 2.22 -3.64
C ILE A 223 11.74 3.52 -4.38
N ASP A 224 11.16 4.60 -3.88
CA ASP A 224 11.32 5.96 -4.37
C ASP A 224 12.23 6.73 -3.42
N GLU A 225 13.55 6.73 -3.68
CA GLU A 225 14.55 7.33 -2.79
C GLU A 225 14.44 8.87 -2.69
N GLU A 226 13.95 9.52 -3.74
CA GLU A 226 13.76 10.98 -3.76
C GLU A 226 12.56 11.39 -2.90
N LYS A 227 11.45 10.66 -3.01
CA LYS A 227 10.30 10.83 -2.12
C LYS A 227 10.52 10.21 -0.74
N GLY A 228 11.54 9.36 -0.58
CA GLY A 228 11.73 8.56 0.63
C GLY A 228 10.53 7.63 0.91
N ILE A 229 9.92 7.06 -0.13
CA ILE A 229 8.74 6.18 0.03
C ILE A 229 9.08 4.76 -0.41
N VAL A 230 8.65 3.79 0.40
CA VAL A 230 8.66 2.37 0.04
C VAL A 230 7.22 1.92 -0.15
N LEU A 231 6.91 1.33 -1.30
CA LEU A 231 5.71 0.52 -1.43
C LEU A 231 6.04 -0.89 -0.97
N ALA A 232 5.30 -1.35 0.03
CA ALA A 232 5.32 -2.73 0.48
C ALA A 232 4.04 -3.46 0.06
N GLY A 233 4.14 -4.77 -0.07
CA GLY A 233 3.01 -5.66 -0.21
C GLY A 233 3.18 -6.90 0.65
N GLY A 234 2.08 -7.56 0.98
CA GLY A 234 2.09 -8.77 1.79
C GLY A 234 0.73 -9.08 2.39
N PHE A 235 0.73 -9.83 3.48
CA PHE A 235 -0.49 -10.21 4.19
C PHE A 235 -0.34 -10.03 5.69
N ILE A 236 -1.44 -9.64 6.34
CA ILE A 236 -1.60 -9.68 7.80
C ILE A 236 -2.58 -10.81 8.10
N ASP A 237 -2.09 -11.89 8.68
CA ASP A 237 -2.90 -13.03 9.06
C ASP A 237 -3.49 -12.83 10.46
N HIS A 238 -4.79 -13.07 10.62
CA HIS A 238 -5.45 -13.15 11.91
C HIS A 238 -6.00 -14.57 12.06
N ALA A 239 -5.51 -15.30 13.06
CA ALA A 239 -6.04 -16.61 13.45
C ALA A 239 -7.33 -16.47 14.29
N GLY A 240 -7.60 -15.28 14.83
CA GLY A 240 -8.78 -15.01 15.67
C GLY A 240 -8.73 -15.67 17.05
N LYS A 241 -7.54 -16.12 17.49
CA LYS A 241 -7.35 -16.85 18.75
C LYS A 241 -7.27 -15.94 19.98
N VAL A 242 -6.89 -14.67 19.78
CA VAL A 242 -6.79 -13.65 20.84
C VAL A 242 -8.10 -12.87 20.86
N VAL A 243 -8.96 -13.14 21.84
CA VAL A 243 -10.28 -12.48 21.96
C VAL A 243 -10.29 -11.47 23.10
N ASP A 244 -9.71 -11.84 24.24
CA ASP A 244 -9.56 -10.98 25.41
C ASP A 244 -8.15 -10.39 25.41
N ILE A 245 -8.07 -9.06 25.27
CA ILE A 245 -6.82 -8.32 25.19
C ILE A 245 -6.59 -7.59 26.50
N THR A 246 -5.32 -7.62 26.94
CA THR A 246 -4.77 -6.71 27.94
C THR A 246 -3.71 -5.87 27.25
N TRP A 247 -3.90 -4.56 27.24
CA TRP A 247 -2.92 -3.63 26.69
C TRP A 247 -1.74 -3.44 27.64
N THR A 248 -0.67 -2.82 27.13
CA THR A 248 0.59 -2.63 27.87
C THR A 248 0.44 -1.68 29.07
N ASP A 249 -0.57 -0.80 29.05
CA ASP A 249 -0.92 0.09 30.15
C ASP A 249 -1.71 -0.60 31.28
N GLY A 250 -2.02 -1.90 31.13
CA GLY A 250 -2.80 -2.68 32.08
C GLY A 250 -4.32 -2.60 31.87
N THR A 251 -4.81 -1.89 30.85
CA THR A 251 -6.22 -1.88 30.48
C THR A 251 -6.64 -3.30 30.06
N THR A 252 -7.70 -3.81 30.69
CA THR A 252 -8.22 -5.17 30.47
C THR A 252 -9.62 -5.16 29.86
N ARG A 253 -10.11 -6.33 29.43
CA ARG A 253 -11.44 -6.55 28.82
C ARG A 253 -11.63 -5.83 27.48
N VAL A 254 -10.54 -5.43 26.84
CA VAL A 254 -10.56 -5.02 25.44
C VAL A 254 -10.85 -6.27 24.61
N LYS A 255 -11.80 -6.16 23.68
CA LYS A 255 -12.13 -7.27 22.78
C LYS A 255 -11.42 -7.07 21.46
N SER A 256 -10.78 -8.13 20.97
CA SER A 256 -10.25 -8.14 19.61
C SER A 256 -11.40 -7.90 18.60
N PRO A 257 -11.21 -7.03 17.61
CA PRO A 257 -12.15 -6.93 16.48
C PRO A 257 -12.12 -8.21 15.62
N PHE A 258 -11.05 -9.00 15.72
CA PHE A 258 -10.83 -10.21 14.94
C PHE A 258 -10.88 -11.45 15.83
N PHE A 259 -12.01 -12.17 15.75
CA PHE A 259 -12.32 -13.36 16.54
C PHE A 259 -12.58 -14.59 15.65
N TYR A 260 -12.20 -14.52 14.37
CA TYR A 260 -12.29 -15.60 13.40
C TYR A 260 -11.14 -15.51 12.38
N PRO A 261 -10.73 -16.64 11.76
CA PRO A 261 -9.61 -16.65 10.83
C PRO A 261 -9.90 -15.90 9.53
N HIS A 262 -9.02 -14.97 9.17
CA HIS A 262 -8.97 -14.30 7.86
C HIS A 262 -7.59 -13.67 7.66
N SER A 263 -7.27 -13.28 6.44
CA SER A 263 -6.05 -12.51 6.15
C SER A 263 -6.44 -11.16 5.54
N PHE A 264 -5.64 -10.12 5.77
CA PHE A 264 -5.58 -8.98 4.87
C PHE A 264 -4.54 -9.23 3.81
N VAL A 265 -4.80 -8.76 2.59
CA VAL A 265 -3.77 -8.53 1.57
C VAL A 265 -3.68 -7.04 1.32
N LEU A 266 -2.45 -6.52 1.20
CA LEU A 266 -2.20 -5.08 1.21
C LEU A 266 -1.20 -4.63 0.15
N LEU A 267 -1.36 -3.38 -0.26
CA LEU A 267 -0.29 -2.50 -0.71
C LEU A 267 -0.23 -1.30 0.24
N GLU A 268 0.96 -1.00 0.77
CA GLU A 268 1.14 0.01 1.80
C GLU A 268 2.39 0.86 1.51
N MET A 269 2.22 2.18 1.49
CA MET A 269 3.28 3.15 1.31
C MET A 269 3.80 3.62 2.67
N PHE A 270 5.11 3.54 2.86
CA PHE A 270 5.81 4.07 4.03
C PHE A 270 6.66 5.27 3.63
N LYS A 271 6.26 6.48 4.04
CA LYS A 271 7.09 7.69 3.93
C LYS A 271 8.12 7.71 5.05
N ILE A 272 9.38 7.82 4.68
CA ILE A 272 10.52 7.80 5.61
C ILE A 272 11.31 9.09 5.46
N VAL A 273 11.45 9.83 6.55
CA VAL A 273 12.21 11.09 6.63
C VAL A 273 13.19 10.98 7.77
N GLY A 274 14.48 11.27 7.51
CA GLY A 274 15.51 11.22 8.55
C GLY A 274 15.70 9.84 9.18
N GLY A 275 15.29 8.76 8.49
CA GLY A 275 15.34 7.39 9.01
C GLY A 275 14.18 6.98 9.89
N LYS A 276 13.10 7.76 9.96
CA LYS A 276 11.87 7.47 10.71
C LYS A 276 10.65 7.45 9.78
N ILE A 277 9.66 6.63 10.09
CA ILE A 277 8.38 6.62 9.38
C ILE A 277 7.60 7.88 9.76
N ALA A 278 7.33 8.72 8.76
CA ALA A 278 6.63 9.99 8.92
C ALA A 278 5.18 9.95 8.42
N ALA A 279 4.85 8.97 7.58
CA ALA A 279 3.48 8.72 7.16
C ALA A 279 3.31 7.29 6.66
N VAL A 280 2.09 6.78 6.79
CA VAL A 280 1.68 5.48 6.28
C VAL A 280 0.39 5.65 5.48
N GLU A 281 0.33 5.05 4.30
CA GLU A 281 -0.88 5.02 3.49
C GLU A 281 -1.11 3.62 2.93
N ALA A 282 -2.19 2.98 3.34
CA ALA A 282 -2.47 1.57 3.04
C ALA A 282 -3.80 1.41 2.32
N VAL A 283 -3.81 0.51 1.32
CA VAL A 283 -5.03 -0.06 0.77
C VAL A 283 -4.95 -1.57 0.92
N PHE A 284 -5.95 -2.14 1.57
CA PHE A 284 -5.98 -3.57 1.87
C PHE A 284 -7.40 -4.11 1.92
N VAL A 285 -7.52 -5.40 1.66
CA VAL A 285 -8.81 -6.09 1.69
C VAL A 285 -8.76 -7.41 2.44
N THR A 286 -9.90 -7.79 3.02
CA THR A 286 -10.10 -9.11 3.62
C THR A 286 -10.12 -10.20 2.54
N VAL A 287 -9.27 -11.21 2.73
CA VAL A 287 -9.21 -12.42 1.89
C VAL A 287 -9.27 -13.67 2.77
N PRO A 288 -9.54 -14.86 2.19
CA PRO A 288 -9.51 -16.10 2.94
C PRO A 288 -8.20 -16.29 3.71
N TYR A 289 -8.32 -16.85 4.92
CA TYR A 289 -7.16 -17.10 5.78
C TYR A 289 -6.11 -17.95 5.06
N ASN A 290 -4.84 -17.55 5.13
CA ASN A 290 -3.72 -18.18 4.43
C ASN A 290 -3.84 -18.21 2.89
N MET A 291 -4.63 -17.32 2.27
CA MET A 291 -4.66 -17.22 0.81
C MET A 291 -3.24 -17.01 0.25
N PRO A 292 -2.77 -17.87 -0.68
CA PRO A 292 -1.43 -17.76 -1.23
C PRO A 292 -1.29 -16.51 -2.10
N SER A 293 -0.07 -16.00 -2.23
CA SER A 293 0.22 -14.89 -3.13
C SER A 293 0.46 -15.42 -4.55
N PRO A 294 -0.11 -14.79 -5.59
CA PRO A 294 0.33 -15.01 -6.97
C PRO A 294 1.69 -14.36 -7.26
N TRP A 295 2.26 -13.60 -6.31
CA TRP A 295 3.55 -12.90 -6.42
C TRP A 295 4.69 -13.60 -5.66
N ASP A 296 4.41 -14.70 -4.95
CA ASP A 296 5.43 -15.51 -4.28
C ASP A 296 6.04 -16.50 -5.30
N ASN A 297 6.92 -16.01 -6.18
CA ASN A 297 7.77 -16.86 -7.03
C ASN A 297 9.14 -17.11 -6.38
#